data_AF-A0A951AD10-F1
#
_entry.id   AF-A0A951AD10-F1
#
_cell.length_a   1.000
_cell.length_b   1.000
_cell.length_c   1.000
_cell.angle_alpha   90.00
_cell.angle_beta   90.00
_cell.angle_gamma   90.00
#
_symmetry.space_group_name_H-M   'P 1'
#
loop_
_entity.id
_entity.type
_entity.pdbx_description
1 polymer ?
#
loop_
_entity_poly.entity_id
_entity_poly.type
_entity_poly.pdbx_seq_one_letter_code
_entity_poly.pdbx_strand_id
1 'polypeptide(L)'
;MADADPTLALIAARFDRFHVEKRRGAYTLLDRRSGDCVARLRAIPNSDRFELLYWSALQAKWRTFGNFGRLRLTLDSAHEIVETETIFRIPRGH
;
A
#
# COMPACT_ATOMS: atom_id res chain seq x y z
N MET A 1 -24.16 9.23 -6.19
CA MET A 1 -23.83 8.34 -5.07
C MET A 1 -22.54 7.66 -5.45
N ALA A 2 -21.42 8.00 -4.80
CA ALA A 2 -20.14 7.39 -5.15
C ALA A 2 -20.27 5.89 -4.86
N ASP A 3 -20.21 5.07 -5.91
CA ASP A 3 -20.09 3.63 -5.80
C ASP A 3 -18.93 3.36 -4.83
N ALA A 4 -19.27 2.90 -3.64
CA ALA A 4 -18.29 2.68 -2.58
C ALA A 4 -17.40 1.53 -3.05
N ASP A 5 -16.20 1.85 -3.52
CA ASP A 5 -15.27 0.88 -4.05
C ASP A 5 -15.04 -0.22 -2.98
N PRO A 6 -15.55 -1.45 -3.19
CA PRO A 6 -15.55 -2.47 -2.14
C PRO A 6 -14.12 -2.91 -1.82
N THR A 7 -13.22 -2.81 -2.79
CA THR A 7 -11.79 -3.11 -2.61
C THR A 7 -11.14 -2.08 -1.68
N LEU A 8 -11.44 -0.79 -1.86
CA LEU A 8 -10.99 0.27 -0.97
C LEU A 8 -11.45 0.03 0.46
N ALA A 9 -12.72 -0.34 0.66
CA ALA A 9 -13.26 -0.65 1.99
C ALA A 9 -12.54 -1.85 2.64
N LEU A 10 -12.28 -2.92 1.87
CA LEU A 10 -11.53 -4.09 2.35
C LEU A 10 -10.10 -3.72 2.74
N ILE A 11 -9.41 -2.93 1.91
CA ILE A 11 -8.05 -2.47 2.22
C ILE A 11 -8.07 -1.58 3.46
N ALA A 12 -9.01 -0.64 3.56
CA ALA A 12 -9.14 0.25 4.72
C ALA A 12 -9.41 -0.53 6.02
N ALA A 13 -10.24 -1.58 5.96
CA ALA A 13 -10.51 -2.45 7.10
C ALA A 13 -9.26 -3.26 7.51
N ARG A 14 -8.47 -3.76 6.55
CA ARG A 14 -7.25 -4.51 6.88
C ARG A 14 -6.14 -3.60 7.40
N PHE A 15 -6.00 -2.42 6.80
CA PHE A 15 -4.99 -1.41 7.16
C PHE A 15 -5.57 -0.33 8.07
N ASP A 16 -6.23 -0.71 9.17
CA ASP A 16 -6.88 0.25 10.07
C ASP A 16 -5.92 1.30 10.65
N ARG A 17 -4.62 1.01 10.74
CA ARG A 17 -3.64 2.01 11.19
C ARG A 17 -3.40 3.14 10.19
N PHE A 18 -3.81 2.96 8.94
CA PHE A 18 -3.55 3.87 7.83
C PHE A 18 -4.86 4.49 7.32
N HIS A 19 -4.73 5.63 6.66
CA HIS A 19 -5.78 6.14 5.78
C HIS A 19 -5.55 5.56 4.38
N VAL A 20 -6.61 5.16 3.69
CA VAL A 20 -6.50 4.53 2.37
C VAL A 20 -7.23 5.37 1.36
N GLU A 21 -6.53 5.77 0.30
CA GLU A 21 -7.10 6.53 -0.82
C GLU A 21 -6.89 5.82 -2.15
N LYS A 22 -7.92 5.73 -2.98
CA LYS A 22 -7.77 5.30 -4.38
C LYS A 22 -7.25 6.47 -5.22
N ARG A 23 -6.02 6.34 -5.75
CA ARG A 23 -5.33 7.36 -6.57
C ARG A 23 -4.71 6.71 -7.81
N ARG A 24 -5.02 7.23 -9.00
CA ARG A 24 -4.41 6.82 -10.29
C ARG A 24 -4.41 5.30 -10.53
N GLY A 25 -5.47 4.59 -10.13
CA GLY A 25 -5.60 3.14 -10.32
C GLY A 25 -4.87 2.27 -9.28
N ALA A 26 -4.34 2.86 -8.21
CA ALA A 26 -3.80 2.15 -7.05
C ALA A 26 -4.42 2.68 -5.75
N TYR A 27 -4.31 1.91 -4.69
CA TYR A 27 -4.73 2.28 -3.34
C TYR A 27 -3.50 2.72 -2.56
N THR A 28 -3.47 3.97 -2.10
CA THR A 28 -2.36 4.55 -1.36
C THR A 28 -2.65 4.46 0.12
N LEU A 29 -1.70 3.87 0.86
CA LEU A 29 -1.68 3.84 2.31
C LEU A 29 -0.96 5.09 2.80
N LEU A 30 -1.66 5.87 3.61
CA LEU A 30 -1.19 7.13 4.17
C LEU A 30 -1.13 6.98 5.68
N ASP A 31 -0.06 7.46 6.30
CA ASP A 31 -0.01 7.52 7.75
C ASP A 31 -1.07 8.50 8.26
N ARG A 32 -1.91 8.05 9.21
CA ARG A 32 -3.01 8.87 9.74
C ARG A 32 -2.54 10.10 10.50
N ARG A 33 -1.29 10.13 10.99
CA ARG A 33 -0.76 11.24 11.81
C ARG A 33 -0.07 12.30 10.96
N SER A 34 0.78 11.85 10.03
CA SER A 34 1.61 12.72 9.19
C SER A 34 0.99 13.02 7.83
N GLY A 35 0.06 12.18 7.35
CA GLY A 35 -0.45 12.23 5.98
C GLY A 35 0.55 11.76 4.93
N ASP A 36 1.72 11.24 5.35
CA ASP A 36 2.76 10.81 4.43
C ASP A 36 2.41 9.49 3.75
N CYS A 37 2.92 9.32 2.52
CA CYS A 37 2.66 8.12 1.73
C CYS A 37 3.56 6.98 2.19
N VAL A 38 2.95 5.97 2.82
CA VAL A 38 3.65 4.80 3.36
C VAL A 38 3.90 3.76 2.27
N ALA A 39 2.83 3.39 1.57
CA ALA A 39 2.86 2.31 0.60
C ALA A 39 1.73 2.48 -0.43
N ARG A 40 1.82 1.74 -1.54
CA ARG A 40 0.73 1.63 -2.50
C ARG A 40 0.44 0.18 -2.81
N LEU A 41 -0.84 -0.14 -2.94
CA LEU A 41 -1.35 -1.41 -3.38
C LEU A 41 -1.94 -1.22 -4.77
N ARG A 42 -1.40 -1.89 -5.78
CA ARG A 42 -2.00 -1.93 -7.11
C ARG A 42 -2.73 -3.25 -7.28
N ALA A 43 -4.05 -3.18 -7.47
CA ALA A 43 -4.83 -4.37 -7.79
C ALA A 43 -4.37 -4.95 -9.13
N ILE A 44 -4.28 -6.28 -9.19
CA ILE A 44 -3.98 -7.01 -10.40
C ILE A 44 -5.31 -7.33 -11.10
N PRO A 45 -5.49 -6.98 -12.38
CA PRO A 45 -6.74 -7.26 -13.08
C PRO A 45 -7.03 -8.76 -13.08
N ASN A 46 -8.30 -9.11 -12.89
CA ASN A 46 -8.80 -10.49 -12.81
C ASN A 46 -8.17 -11.32 -11.68
N SER A 47 -7.80 -10.69 -10.56
CA SER A 47 -7.26 -11.38 -9.39
C SER A 47 -7.55 -10.61 -8.10
N ASP A 48 -7.68 -11.35 -7.00
CA ASP A 48 -7.71 -10.89 -5.60
C ASP A 48 -6.32 -10.51 -5.04
N ARG A 49 -5.33 -10.38 -5.94
CA ARG A 49 -3.94 -10.12 -5.59
C ARG A 49 -3.54 -8.69 -5.87
N PHE A 50 -2.56 -8.25 -5.11
CA PHE A 50 -2.03 -6.89 -5.14
C PHE A 50 -0.53 -6.93 -5.38
N GLU A 51 -0.05 -5.95 -6.13
CA GLU A 51 1.35 -5.58 -6.08
C GLU A 51 1.52 -4.55 -4.96
N LEU A 52 2.46 -4.79 -4.06
CA LEU A 52 2.86 -3.82 -3.06
C LEU A 52 3.97 -2.94 -3.64
N LEU A 53 3.84 -1.63 -3.50
CA LEU A 53 4.82 -0.64 -3.92
C LEU A 53 5.27 0.20 -2.73
N TYR A 54 6.55 0.51 -2.71
CA TYR A 54 7.18 1.42 -1.75
C TYR A 54 7.75 2.64 -2.47
N TRP A 55 7.86 3.75 -1.75
CA TRP A 55 8.59 4.91 -2.23
C TRP A 55 10.08 4.70 -2.03
N SER A 56 10.85 4.63 -3.13
CA SER A 56 12.30 4.57 -3.05
C SER A 56 12.86 5.99 -2.99
N ALA A 57 13.33 6.42 -1.82
CA ALA A 57 13.96 7.73 -1.66
C ALA A 57 15.20 7.87 -2.57
N LEU A 58 16.00 6.81 -2.71
CA LEU A 58 17.19 6.79 -3.57
C LEU A 58 16.88 7.02 -5.06
N GLN A 59 15.74 6.51 -5.55
CA GLN A 59 15.35 6.64 -6.97
C GLN A 59 14.22 7.65 -7.19
N ALA A 60 13.79 8.36 -6.14
CA ALA A 60 12.66 9.28 -6.12
C ALA A 60 11.42 8.77 -6.89
N LYS A 61 11.12 7.47 -6.76
CA LYS A 61 10.01 6.83 -7.49
C LYS A 61 9.42 5.65 -6.74
N TRP A 62 8.18 5.31 -7.11
CA TRP A 62 7.51 4.10 -6.67
C TRP A 62 8.16 2.86 -7.28
N ARG A 63 8.52 1.89 -6.44
CA ARG A 63 9.02 0.58 -6.87
C ARG A 63 8.16 -0.54 -6.31
N THR A 64 8.00 -1.61 -7.08
CA THR A 64 7.36 -2.83 -6.60
C THR A 64 8.25 -3.50 -5.56
N PHE A 65 7.65 -3.95 -4.46
CA PHE A 65 8.29 -4.75 -3.42
C PHE A 65 8.47 -6.20 -3.90
N GLY A 66 9.61 -6.80 -3.59
CA GLY A 66 10.02 -8.13 -4.05
C GLY A 66 11.27 -8.10 -4.94
N ASN A 67 12.22 -9.01 -4.70
CA ASN A 67 13.55 -8.98 -5.33
C ASN A 67 13.57 -9.54 -6.78
N PHE A 68 12.49 -10.16 -7.24
CA PHE A 68 12.41 -10.80 -8.58
C PHE A 68 11.01 -10.69 -9.20
N GLY A 69 10.62 -9.48 -9.59
CA GLY A 69 9.39 -9.24 -10.33
C GLY A 69 8.18 -8.91 -9.45
N ARG A 70 7.02 -8.76 -10.10
CA ARG A 70 5.75 -8.32 -9.50
C ARG A 70 5.23 -9.36 -8.52
N LEU A 71 5.65 -9.28 -7.26
CA LEU A 71 5.16 -10.18 -6.22
C LEU A 71 3.65 -9.96 -6.05
N ARG A 72 2.88 -11.00 -6.35
CA ARG A 72 1.41 -10.99 -6.28
C ARG A 72 0.99 -11.40 -4.87
N LEU A 73 0.76 -10.42 -4.02
CA LEU A 73 0.45 -10.62 -2.61
C LEU A 73 -1.05 -10.72 -2.40
N THR A 74 -1.48 -11.55 -1.44
CA THR A 74 -2.81 -11.34 -0.84
C THR A 74 -2.80 -10.02 -0.07
N LEU A 75 -3.98 -9.51 0.24
CA LEU A 75 -4.12 -8.36 1.13
C LEU A 75 -3.47 -8.62 2.50
N ASP A 76 -3.58 -9.86 2.99
CA ASP A 76 -3.02 -10.30 4.26
C ASP A 76 -1.49 -10.28 4.28
N SER A 77 -0.85 -10.89 3.29
CA SER A 77 0.61 -10.87 3.17
C SER A 77 1.15 -9.46 2.96
N ALA A 78 0.43 -8.62 2.19
CA ALA A 78 0.81 -7.21 2.05
C ALA A 78 0.72 -6.45 3.38
N HIS A 79 -0.30 -6.74 4.20
CA HIS A 79 -0.43 -6.17 5.54
C HIS A 79 0.72 -6.58 6.45
N GLU A 80 1.01 -7.87 6.54
CA GLU A 80 2.14 -8.39 7.33
C GLU A 80 3.47 -7.73 6.92
N ILE A 81 3.75 -7.63 5.62
CA ILE A 81 4.96 -7.00 5.10
C ILE A 81 5.04 -5.52 5.50
N VAL A 82 3.96 -4.76 5.36
CA VAL A 82 3.95 -3.33 5.72
C VAL A 82 4.16 -3.11 7.22
N GLU A 83 3.69 -4.01 8.08
CA GLU A 83 3.89 -3.91 9.53
C GLU A 83 5.30 -4.34 9.98
N THR A 84 5.86 -5.34 9.30
CA THR A 84 7.15 -5.95 9.66
C THR A 84 8.35 -5.21 9.07
N GLU A 85 8.29 -4.83 7.80
CA GLU A 85 9.44 -4.31 7.06
C GLU A 85 9.69 -2.82 7.36
N THR A 86 10.95 -2.49 7.64
CA THR A 86 11.35 -1.13 8.02
C THR A 86 11.25 -0.13 6.87
N ILE A 87 11.27 -0.59 5.62
CA ILE A 87 11.15 0.27 4.44
C ILE A 87 9.80 0.99 4.34
N PHE A 88 8.76 0.46 4.98
CA PHE A 88 7.43 1.07 5.05
C PHE A 88 7.22 1.87 6.34
N ARG A 89 8.21 1.92 7.23
CA ARG A 89 8.11 2.73 8.43
C ARG A 89 8.48 4.16 8.07
N ILE A 90 7.56 5.09 8.29
CA ILE A 90 7.90 6.51 8.23
C ILE A 90 8.93 6.77 9.34
N PRO A 91 10.10 7.36 9.02
CA PRO A 91 11.02 7.80 10.04
C PRO A 91 10.27 8.80 10.92
N ARG A 92 10.05 8.42 12.19
CA ARG A 92 9.52 9.33 13.19
C ARG A 92 10.62 10.35 13.42
N GLY A 93 10.49 11.51 12.80
CA GLY A 93 11.32 12.67 13.13
C GLY A 93 11.23 12.88 14.64
N HIS A 94 12.40 12.89 15.27
CA HIS A 94 12.61 13.30 16.65
C HIS A 94 12.21 14.77 16.82
#